data_AF-A0AAX1F8S0-F1
#
_entry.id   AF-A0AAX1F8S0-F1
#
_cell.length_a   1.000
_cell.length_b   1.000
_cell.length_c   1.000
_cell.angle_alpha   90.00
_cell.angle_beta   90.00
_cell.angle_gamma   90.00
#
_symmetry.space_group_name_H-M   'P 1'
#
loop_
_entity.id
_entity.type
_entity.pdbx_description
1 polymer ?
#
loop_
_entity_poly.entity_id
_entity_poly.type
_entity_poly.pdbx_seq_one_letter_code
_entity_poly.pdbx_strand_id
1 'polypeptide(L)'
;MNKSVYLALAACIGLAACSTERLARFPSYKLTIVQGNELDLQAVASLHQGLSKEQVQHILGTPLLRDPLHGNRWDYVFEVSRGGKVRGRKNLTLYFDANDSLVRAEGDVLDELRKQQPQQAAPAGQTAQ
;
A
#
# COMPACT_ATOMS: atom_id res chain seq x y z
N MET A 1 59.36 -12.28 27.26
CA MET A 1 58.05 -11.91 26.68
C MET A 1 58.23 -11.65 25.19
N ASN A 2 57.60 -12.47 24.35
CA ASN A 2 57.82 -12.55 22.92
C ASN A 2 56.99 -11.48 22.19
N LYS A 3 57.68 -10.49 21.59
CA LYS A 3 57.06 -9.39 20.82
C LYS A 3 56.09 -9.89 19.74
N SER A 4 56.33 -11.07 19.17
CA SER A 4 55.47 -11.72 18.18
C SER A 4 54.08 -12.10 18.70
N VAL A 5 53.94 -12.42 20.00
CA VAL A 5 52.63 -12.74 20.60
C VAL A 5 51.78 -11.48 20.76
N TYR A 6 52.40 -10.35 21.14
CA TYR A 6 51.69 -9.07 21.20
C TYR A 6 51.22 -8.61 19.81
N LEU A 7 52.03 -8.86 18.78
CA LEU A 7 51.71 -8.53 17.40
C LEU A 7 50.55 -9.38 16.86
N ALA A 8 50.54 -10.68 17.16
CA ALA A 8 49.43 -11.58 16.82
C ALA A 8 48.13 -11.21 17.56
N LEU A 9 48.22 -10.88 18.85
CA LEU A 9 47.06 -10.50 19.66
C LEU A 9 46.42 -9.19 19.16
N ALA A 10 47.24 -8.20 18.82
CA ALA A 10 46.76 -6.94 18.25
C ALA A 10 46.06 -7.13 16.89
N ALA A 11 46.57 -8.03 16.05
CA ALA A 11 45.97 -8.37 14.76
C ALA A 11 44.58 -9.03 14.93
N CYS A 12 44.43 -9.96 15.87
CA CYS A 12 43.14 -10.61 16.15
C CYS A 12 42.08 -9.61 16.65
N ILE A 13 42.46 -8.64 17.49
CA ILE A 13 41.54 -7.60 17.98
C ILE A 13 41.13 -6.64 16.85
N GLY A 14 42.08 -6.25 15.98
CA GLY A 14 41.80 -5.41 14.82
C GLY A 14 40.81 -6.05 13.83
N LEU A 15 40.93 -7.36 13.59
CA LEU A 15 40.01 -8.08 12.70
C LEU A 15 38.59 -8.23 13.29
N ALA A 16 38.46 -8.31 14.63
CA ALA A 16 37.15 -8.34 15.30
C ALA A 16 36.46 -6.96 15.40
N ALA A 17 37.15 -5.87 15.04
CA ALA A 17 36.60 -4.52 15.03
C ALA A 17 35.72 -4.23 13.80
N CYS A 18 36.03 -4.82 12.65
CA CYS A 18 35.31 -4.66 11.38
C CYS A 18 34.16 -5.67 11.19
N SER A 19 33.52 -6.14 12.26
CA SER A 19 32.37 -7.04 12.12
C SER A 19 31.13 -6.26 11.66
N THR A 20 30.65 -6.58 10.45
CA THR A 20 29.46 -6.01 9.81
C THR A 20 28.19 -6.16 10.67
N GLU A 21 28.14 -7.17 11.54
CA GLU A 21 27.05 -7.37 12.50
C GLU A 21 26.95 -6.25 13.53
N ARG A 22 28.07 -5.61 13.88
CA ARG A 22 28.10 -4.47 14.81
C ARG A 22 27.58 -3.20 14.15
N LEU A 23 27.78 -3.05 12.82
CA LEU A 23 27.19 -1.96 12.05
C LEU A 23 25.68 -2.12 11.84
N ALA A 24 25.19 -3.35 11.66
CA ALA A 24 23.75 -3.63 11.52
C ALA A 24 22.93 -3.31 12.78
N ARG A 25 23.59 -3.15 13.95
CA ARG A 25 22.96 -2.83 15.23
C ARG A 25 22.82 -1.32 15.49
N PHE A 26 23.38 -0.46 14.64
CA PHE A 26 23.13 0.97 14.76
C PHE A 26 21.66 1.28 14.44
N PRO A 27 20.97 2.07 15.27
CA PRO A 27 19.58 2.45 15.01
C PRO A 27 19.53 3.29 13.73
N SER A 28 19.15 2.66 12.64
CA SER A 28 18.90 3.33 11.37
C SER A 28 17.43 3.75 11.32
N TYR A 29 17.20 5.05 11.10
CA TYR A 29 15.85 5.55 10.88
C TYR A 29 15.41 5.20 9.46
N LYS A 30 14.31 4.47 9.33
CA LYS A 30 13.66 4.20 8.05
C LYS A 30 12.42 5.06 7.94
N LEU A 31 12.39 5.89 6.90
CA LEU A 31 11.24 6.74 6.57
C LEU A 31 9.98 5.89 6.32
N THR A 32 8.83 6.49 6.61
CA THR A 32 7.54 5.93 6.18
C THR A 32 7.39 6.23 4.69
N ILE A 33 7.06 5.21 3.90
CA ILE A 33 6.86 5.30 2.46
C ILE A 33 5.38 5.01 2.19
N VAL A 34 4.73 5.92 1.47
CA VAL A 34 3.39 5.73 0.92
C VAL A 34 3.55 5.51 -0.57
N GLN A 35 2.98 4.42 -1.09
CA GLN A 35 3.04 4.07 -2.51
C GLN A 35 1.64 3.75 -2.98
N GLY A 36 1.22 4.28 -4.14
CA GLY A 36 -0.12 4.04 -4.63
C GLY A 36 -0.93 5.30 -4.86
N ASN A 37 -2.12 5.08 -5.41
CA ASN A 37 -3.21 6.04 -5.34
C ASN A 37 -3.97 5.78 -4.05
N GLU A 38 -4.21 6.82 -3.26
CA GLU A 38 -5.04 6.69 -2.06
C GLU A 38 -6.46 6.33 -2.46
N LEU A 39 -6.97 5.23 -1.91
CA LEU A 39 -8.32 4.74 -2.15
C LEU A 39 -9.23 5.27 -1.05
N ASP A 40 -9.86 6.42 -1.32
CA ASP A 40 -10.92 6.95 -0.47
C ASP A 40 -12.16 6.05 -0.54
N LEU A 41 -12.68 5.67 0.62
CA LEU A 41 -13.83 4.78 0.72
C LEU A 41 -15.11 5.43 0.18
N GLN A 42 -15.26 6.75 0.29
CA GLN A 42 -16.41 7.45 -0.27
C GLN A 42 -16.37 7.46 -1.81
N ALA A 43 -15.19 7.70 -2.39
CA ALA A 43 -14.98 7.60 -3.83
C ALA A 43 -15.19 6.17 -4.36
N VAL A 44 -14.76 5.15 -3.60
CA VAL A 44 -15.03 3.75 -3.97
C VAL A 44 -16.52 3.41 -3.85
N ALA A 45 -17.23 3.96 -2.87
CA ALA A 45 -18.67 3.74 -2.68
C ALA A 45 -19.53 4.34 -3.80
N SER A 46 -19.04 5.39 -4.47
CA SER A 46 -19.76 6.03 -5.59
C SER A 46 -19.58 5.29 -6.91
N LEU A 47 -18.69 4.29 -6.98
CA LEU A 47 -18.54 3.44 -8.15
C LEU A 47 -19.80 2.59 -8.36
N HIS A 48 -20.37 2.68 -9.55
CA HIS A 48 -21.48 1.83 -9.97
C HIS A 48 -21.21 1.24 -11.35
N GLN A 49 -21.86 0.12 -11.64
CA GLN A 49 -21.76 -0.53 -12.95
C GLN A 49 -22.24 0.43 -14.06
N GLY A 50 -21.64 0.30 -15.23
CA GLY A 50 -21.94 1.12 -16.41
C GLY A 50 -21.11 2.40 -16.55
N LEU A 51 -20.35 2.81 -15.52
CA LEU A 51 -19.45 3.97 -15.62
C LEU A 51 -18.38 3.77 -16.70
N SER A 52 -18.11 4.80 -17.50
CA SER A 52 -17.01 4.75 -18.48
C SER A 52 -15.64 4.80 -17.79
N LYS A 53 -14.61 4.30 -18.47
CA LYS A 53 -13.21 4.44 -18.06
C LYS A 53 -12.83 5.87 -17.65
N GLU A 54 -13.30 6.87 -18.38
CA GLU A 54 -13.03 8.28 -18.09
C GLU A 54 -13.71 8.75 -16.79
N GLN A 55 -14.97 8.38 -16.58
CA GLN A 55 -15.69 8.70 -15.34
C GLN A 55 -15.04 8.05 -14.12
N VAL A 56 -14.60 6.79 -14.26
CA VAL A 56 -13.85 6.09 -13.21
C VAL A 56 -12.53 6.79 -12.91
N GLN A 57 -11.80 7.26 -13.92
CA GLN A 57 -10.58 8.06 -13.71
C GLN A 57 -10.86 9.39 -13.04
N HIS A 58 -12.02 10.01 -13.29
CA HIS A 58 -12.40 11.24 -12.61
C HIS A 58 -12.66 11.02 -11.10
N ILE A 59 -13.21 9.87 -10.74
CA ILE A 59 -13.53 9.51 -9.35
C ILE A 59 -12.29 9.05 -8.57
N LEU A 60 -11.51 8.12 -9.14
CA LEU A 60 -10.40 7.44 -8.44
C LEU A 60 -9.01 7.95 -8.86
N GLY A 61 -8.93 8.80 -9.87
CA GLY A 61 -7.68 9.15 -10.54
C GLY A 61 -7.21 8.09 -11.54
N THR A 62 -6.09 8.41 -12.20
CA THR A 62 -5.44 7.52 -13.17
C THR A 62 -4.73 6.37 -12.44
N PRO A 63 -5.00 5.10 -12.79
CA PRO A 63 -4.30 3.97 -12.17
C PRO A 63 -2.80 4.07 -12.44
N LEU A 64 -1.98 3.73 -11.43
CA LEU A 64 -0.51 3.79 -11.55
C LEU A 64 0.05 2.84 -12.60
N LEU A 65 -0.65 1.73 -12.85
CA LEU A 65 -0.28 0.71 -13.82
C LEU A 65 -1.49 0.40 -14.70
N ARG A 66 -1.36 0.59 -16.01
CA ARG A 66 -2.26 -0.03 -16.99
C ARG A 66 -1.56 -1.27 -17.53
N ASP A 67 -2.18 -2.43 -17.35
CA ASP A 67 -1.65 -3.67 -17.91
C ASP A 67 -1.76 -3.63 -19.45
N PRO A 68 -0.64 -3.66 -20.20
CA PRO A 68 -0.67 -3.66 -21.65
C PRO A 68 -1.24 -4.97 -22.24
N LEU A 69 -1.26 -6.06 -21.47
CA LEU A 69 -1.79 -7.35 -21.90
C LEU A 69 -3.31 -7.45 -21.67
N HIS A 70 -3.84 -6.70 -20.69
CA HIS A 70 -5.25 -6.68 -20.34
C HIS A 70 -5.79 -5.25 -20.28
N GLY A 71 -6.05 -4.64 -21.44
CA GLY A 71 -6.58 -3.28 -21.53
C GLY A 71 -7.94 -3.06 -20.83
N ASN A 72 -8.61 -4.15 -20.45
CA ASN A 72 -9.93 -4.16 -19.81
C ASN A 72 -9.87 -4.38 -18.29
N ARG A 73 -8.67 -4.36 -17.69
CA ARG A 73 -8.49 -4.50 -16.24
C ARG A 73 -7.62 -3.35 -15.74
N TRP A 74 -8.10 -2.65 -14.71
CA TRP A 74 -7.30 -1.66 -13.99
C TRP A 74 -7.11 -2.08 -12.55
N ASP A 75 -5.88 -1.94 -12.08
CA ASP A 75 -5.51 -2.25 -10.70
C ASP A 75 -5.03 -0.98 -10.00
N TYR A 76 -5.69 -0.67 -8.88
CA TYR A 76 -5.29 0.35 -7.93
C TYR A 76 -4.72 -0.35 -6.71
N VAL A 77 -3.47 -0.03 -6.38
CA VAL A 77 -2.78 -0.57 -5.20
C VAL A 77 -2.32 0.59 -4.36
N PHE A 78 -2.67 0.56 -3.08
CA PHE A 78 -2.24 1.51 -2.06
C PHE A 78 -1.50 0.76 -0.96
N GLU A 79 -0.28 1.19 -0.64
CA GLU A 79 0.55 0.60 0.38
C GLU A 79 1.21 1.66 1.25
N VAL A 80 1.16 1.44 2.57
CA VAL A 80 1.89 2.23 3.55
C VAL A 80 2.90 1.33 4.24
N SER A 81 4.18 1.65 4.08
CA SER A 81 5.31 0.94 4.68
C SER A 81 6.01 1.82 5.71
N ARG A 82 6.16 1.35 6.95
CA ARG A 82 6.84 2.07 8.05
C ARG A 82 7.91 1.19 8.66
N GLY A 83 9.15 1.69 8.71
CA GLY A 83 10.28 0.94 9.25
C GLY A 83 10.76 -0.19 8.32
N GLY A 84 10.47 -0.10 7.02
CA GLY A 84 10.70 -1.19 6.06
C GLY A 84 9.75 -2.40 6.23
N LYS A 85 8.62 -2.22 6.92
CA LYS A 85 7.55 -3.21 7.04
C LYS A 85 6.25 -2.61 6.51
N VAL A 86 5.53 -3.38 5.70
CA VAL A 86 4.18 -3.04 5.24
C VAL A 86 3.25 -2.97 6.45
N ARG A 87 2.55 -1.85 6.60
CA ARG A 87 1.60 -1.60 7.69
C ARG A 87 0.15 -1.59 7.23
N GLY A 88 -0.09 -1.19 6.00
CA GLY A 88 -1.41 -1.26 5.38
C GLY A 88 -1.23 -1.47 3.89
N ARG A 89 -2.07 -2.32 3.32
CA ARG A 89 -2.20 -2.50 1.88
C ARG A 89 -3.68 -2.57 1.55
N LYS A 90 -4.09 -1.85 0.52
CA LYS A 90 -5.43 -1.90 -0.06
C LYS A 90 -5.28 -2.09 -1.56
N ASN A 91 -6.13 -2.92 -2.13
CA ASN A 91 -6.23 -3.12 -3.56
C ASN A 91 -7.67 -2.92 -4.03
N LEU A 92 -7.79 -2.49 -5.28
CA LEU A 92 -9.05 -2.42 -6.01
C LEU A 92 -8.76 -2.76 -7.47
N THR A 93 -9.38 -3.82 -7.95
CA THR A 93 -9.31 -4.27 -9.33
C THR A 93 -10.66 -4.00 -9.99
N LEU A 94 -10.63 -3.24 -11.07
CA LEU A 94 -11.79 -2.89 -11.88
C LEU A 94 -11.73 -3.62 -13.22
N TYR A 95 -12.86 -4.17 -13.62
CA TYR A 95 -13.02 -4.87 -14.89
C TYR A 95 -13.98 -4.08 -15.79
N PHE A 96 -13.58 -3.95 -17.05
CA PHE A 96 -14.33 -3.24 -18.08
C PHE A 96 -14.77 -4.20 -19.18
N ASP A 97 -15.87 -3.88 -19.83
CA ASP A 97 -16.32 -4.60 -21.03
C ASP A 97 -15.63 -4.08 -22.31
N ALA A 98 -16.10 -4.56 -23.46
CA ALA A 98 -15.61 -4.13 -24.77
C ALA A 98 -16.00 -2.68 -25.14
N ASN A 99 -16.95 -2.08 -24.42
CA ASN A 99 -17.40 -0.69 -24.61
C ASN A 99 -16.76 0.26 -23.58
N ASP A 100 -15.73 -0.18 -22.87
CA ASP A 100 -15.06 0.59 -21.81
C ASP A 100 -15.96 0.96 -20.62
N SER A 101 -17.02 0.19 -20.38
CA SER A 101 -17.93 0.34 -19.23
C SER A 101 -17.54 -0.58 -18.09
N LEU A 102 -17.59 -0.07 -16.86
CA LEU A 102 -17.30 -0.80 -15.63
C LEU A 102 -18.35 -1.90 -15.41
N VAL A 103 -17.91 -3.15 -15.36
CA VAL A 103 -18.80 -4.31 -15.12
C VAL A 103 -18.63 -4.93 -13.75
N ARG A 104 -17.42 -4.83 -13.17
CA ARG A 104 -17.10 -5.51 -11.91
C ARG A 104 -15.98 -4.80 -11.17
N ALA A 105 -16.08 -4.79 -9.85
CA ALA A 105 -15.04 -4.30 -8.95
C ALA A 105 -14.75 -5.37 -7.88
N GLU A 106 -13.48 -5.58 -7.58
CA GLU A 106 -12.98 -6.54 -6.58
C GLU A 106 -11.85 -5.92 -5.76
N GLY A 107 -11.63 -6.40 -4.54
CA GLY A 107 -10.49 -5.99 -3.73
C GLY A 107 -10.84 -5.76 -2.25
N ASP A 108 -9.80 -5.74 -1.44
CA ASP A 108 -9.84 -5.64 0.02
C ASP A 108 -10.55 -4.36 0.48
N VAL A 109 -10.46 -3.28 -0.32
CA VAL A 109 -11.12 -1.99 -0.03
C VAL A 109 -12.66 -2.11 -0.02
N LEU A 110 -13.22 -3.02 -0.83
CA LEU A 110 -14.66 -3.24 -0.87
C LEU A 110 -15.14 -3.99 0.37
N ASP A 111 -14.30 -4.88 0.90
CA ASP A 111 -14.59 -5.56 2.16
C ASP A 111 -14.53 -4.59 3.35
N GLU A 112 -13.59 -3.65 3.34
CA GLU A 112 -13.56 -2.55 4.30
C GLU A 112 -14.84 -1.68 4.21
N LEU A 113 -15.27 -1.33 3.00
CA LEU A 113 -16.50 -0.56 2.78
C LEU A 113 -17.73 -1.27 3.37
N ARG A 114 -17.88 -2.57 3.09
CA ARG A 114 -18.98 -3.39 3.61
C ARG A 114 -18.98 -3.48 5.13
N LYS A 115 -17.81 -3.45 5.76
CA LYS A 115 -17.69 -3.46 7.23
C LYS A 115 -18.07 -2.12 7.87
N GLN A 116 -17.99 -1.02 7.13
CA GLN A 116 -18.33 0.33 7.62
C GLN A 116 -19.80 0.71 7.38
N GLN A 117 -20.44 0.18 6.33
CA GLN A 117 -21.87 0.39 6.05
C GLN A 117 -22.88 -0.02 7.15
N PRO A 118 -22.62 -0.96 8.08
CA PRO A 118 -23.53 -1.24 9.20
C PRO A 118 -23.69 -0.07 10.18
N GLN A 119 -22.79 0.93 10.16
CA GLN A 119 -22.72 1.99 11.17
C GLN A 119 -23.28 3.35 10.70
N GLN A 120 -23.60 3.50 9.40
CA GLN A 120 -24.19 4.73 8.85
C GLN A 120 -25.70 4.63 8.59
N ALA A 121 -26.33 3.49 8.91
CA ALA A 121 -27.77 3.27 8.77
C ALA A 121 -28.59 3.58 10.04
N ALA A 122 -28.14 4.49 10.91
CA ALA A 122 -28.99 5.07 11.95
C ALA A 122 -29.54 6.41 11.43
N PRO A 123 -30.85 6.52 11.10
CA PRO A 123 -31.41 7.77 10.63
C PRO A 123 -31.39 8.79 11.77
N ALA A 124 -30.78 9.95 11.51
CA ALA A 124 -31.09 11.15 12.26
C ALA A 124 -32.59 11.43 12.04
N GLY A 125 -33.39 10.98 13.00
CA GLY A 125 -34.81 11.27 13.08
C GLY A 125 -35.01 12.78 13.00
N GLN A 126 -35.86 13.17 12.07
CA GLN A 126 -36.39 14.51 11.90
C GLN A 126 -37.09 14.91 13.22
N THR A 127 -36.50 15.81 14.00
CA THR A 127 -37.26 16.59 14.98
C THR A 127 -37.85 17.78 14.24
N ALA A 128 -38.98 17.54 13.59
CA ALA A 128 -39.87 18.56 13.06
C ALA A 128 -41.30 18.13 13.39
N GLN A 129 -41.71 18.42 14.63
CA GLN A 129 -43.05 18.82 15.07
C GLN A 129 -43.00 19.20 16.54
#